data_AF-A0AAV0B8H7-F1
#
_entry.id   AF-A0AAV0B8H7-F1
#
_cell.length_a   1.000
_cell.length_b   1.000
_cell.length_c   1.000
_cell.angle_alpha   90.00
_cell.angle_beta   90.00
_cell.angle_gamma   90.00
#
_symmetry.space_group_name_H-M   'P 1'
#
loop_
_entity.id
_entity.type
_entity.pdbx_description
1 polymer ?
#
loop_
_entity_poly.entity_id
_entity_poly.type
_entity_poly.pdbx_seq_one_letter_code
_entity_poly.pdbx_strand_id
1 'polypeptide(L)'
;MQSASKLLINIVLIYNLIVHIACHGFISYCSADGGKFEKAQKTPLSDTSFRGASSNTGWIGSKFIDSESFTCGSSDTPKGTVAPPGGTIFSRPEQSAKKTLKVKAGGKVDIIISGEKGKGFPHPKGHIETFLGNCGPTESDCQNFDASKAKYFKIQSEMDGISNSLRTKYNSELDGNPWGIPIPSNVQPGSYIIRVQMIAFGQSGEVEGNQDQYYVYCGQIFIDDGQKDSTLKSTTQFIQQEPQDLLSFPGAYKTGNIDPKTLPDPINVAASSSADDVNSGVPPKATDKDKLQIKSVQPPSISDDGYGGNDQGAETVSKSEPSKIACADKCYKATLPKIKDFAKSCTAEDFNCLCNSPRFIKAYENCCKDNCDEGNVKAAIKEIHSRCDSAGPSRKRSKPSNLHSSTPLSTDRLMHKRRSIRKR
;
A
#
# COMPACT_ATOMS: atom_id res chain seq x y z
N MET A 1 -34.92 50.77 39.86
CA MET A 1 -34.10 49.62 40.30
C MET A 1 -33.82 48.75 39.08
N GLN A 2 -32.54 48.65 38.74
CA GLN A 2 -31.79 47.58 38.04
C GLN A 2 -32.44 46.90 36.82
N SER A 3 -31.91 47.12 35.61
CA SER A 3 -30.87 46.30 34.94
C SER A 3 -31.49 45.05 34.28
N ALA A 4 -31.30 44.71 33.00
CA ALA A 4 -30.07 44.76 32.23
C ALA A 4 -30.37 44.71 30.72
N SER A 5 -29.58 45.48 29.97
CA SER A 5 -29.23 45.26 28.58
C SER A 5 -28.50 43.92 28.43
N LYS A 6 -28.96 43.03 27.55
CA LYS A 6 -28.14 41.94 26.99
C LYS A 6 -28.46 41.71 25.52
N LEU A 7 -27.72 42.45 24.70
CA LEU A 7 -27.40 42.15 23.32
C LEU A 7 -26.72 40.76 23.25
N LEU A 8 -27.43 39.73 22.80
CA LEU A 8 -26.84 38.43 22.50
C LEU A 8 -26.28 38.47 21.07
N ILE A 9 -24.99 38.78 20.97
CA ILE A 9 -24.17 38.54 19.80
C ILE A 9 -24.04 37.01 19.66
N ASN A 10 -24.72 36.43 18.69
CA ASN A 10 -24.48 35.05 18.26
C ASN A 10 -23.11 34.99 17.57
N ILE A 11 -22.05 34.68 18.33
CA ILE A 11 -20.77 34.27 17.77
C ILE A 11 -20.97 32.85 17.23
N VAL A 12 -21.14 32.76 15.91
CA VAL A 12 -21.05 31.52 15.15
C VAL A 12 -19.59 31.06 15.18
N LEU A 13 -19.22 30.31 16.21
CA LEU A 13 -17.99 29.52 16.24
C LEU A 13 -18.25 28.20 15.51
N ILE A 14 -18.24 28.26 14.18
CA ILE A 14 -18.00 27.06 13.36
C ILE A 14 -16.54 26.69 13.58
N TYR A 15 -16.29 25.87 14.59
CA TYR A 15 -15.07 25.09 14.66
C TYR A 15 -15.09 24.16 13.44
N ASN A 16 -14.33 24.52 12.42
CA ASN A 16 -13.94 23.62 11.35
C ASN A 16 -13.15 22.47 12.01
N LEU A 17 -13.85 21.42 12.43
CA LEU A 17 -13.26 20.09 12.60
C LEU A 17 -12.95 19.59 11.18
N ILE A 18 -11.85 20.10 10.63
CA ILE A 18 -11.18 19.51 9.48
C ILE A 18 -10.81 18.11 9.95
N VAL A 19 -11.59 17.11 9.54
CA VAL A 19 -11.21 15.71 9.68
C VAL A 19 -9.85 15.59 9.00
N HIS A 20 -8.79 15.51 9.81
CA HIS A 20 -7.43 15.35 9.31
C HIS A 20 -7.39 13.99 8.61
N ILE A 21 -7.50 14.01 7.28
CA ILE A 21 -6.98 12.93 6.47
C ILE A 21 -5.48 12.97 6.77
N ALA A 22 -5.03 12.05 7.64
CA ALA A 22 -3.62 11.84 7.87
C ALA A 22 -3.00 11.35 6.56
N CYS A 23 -2.68 12.27 5.66
CA CYS A 23 -1.87 12.03 4.48
C CYS A 23 -0.46 11.77 4.98
N HIS A 24 0.02 10.55 4.80
CA HIS A 24 1.42 10.24 5.02
C HIS A 24 2.20 10.54 3.71
N GLY A 25 3.54 10.43 3.69
CA GLY A 25 4.36 11.08 2.65
C GLY A 25 4.08 10.62 1.20
N PHE A 26 4.32 11.50 0.22
CA PHE A 26 4.48 11.17 -1.21
C PHE A 26 5.39 12.17 -1.91
N ILE A 27 5.97 11.80 -3.05
CA ILE A 27 6.80 12.69 -3.86
C ILE A 27 5.90 13.55 -4.75
N SER A 28 5.74 14.83 -4.43
CA SER A 28 4.87 15.76 -5.17
C SER A 28 5.56 16.40 -6.36
N TYR A 29 6.87 16.68 -6.24
CA TYR A 29 7.69 17.26 -7.30
C TYR A 29 9.06 16.61 -7.38
N CYS A 30 9.68 16.73 -8.55
CA CYS A 30 11.07 16.37 -8.77
C CYS A 30 11.76 17.35 -9.74
N SER A 31 13.07 17.46 -9.67
CA SER A 31 13.90 18.15 -10.65
C SER A 31 15.27 17.47 -10.77
N ALA A 32 15.99 17.76 -11.83
CA ALA A 32 17.36 17.30 -12.03
C ALA A 32 18.29 18.48 -12.31
N ASP A 33 19.50 18.41 -11.78
CA ASP A 33 20.61 19.33 -12.07
C ASP A 33 20.26 20.82 -11.88
N GLY A 34 19.46 21.13 -10.85
CA GLY A 34 19.01 22.49 -10.55
C GLY A 34 17.96 23.03 -11.51
N GLY A 35 17.37 22.17 -12.34
CA GLY A 35 16.28 22.49 -13.24
C GLY A 35 14.97 22.81 -12.52
N LYS A 36 13.96 23.18 -13.31
CA LYS A 36 12.61 23.48 -12.81
C LYS A 36 11.97 22.23 -12.20
N PHE A 37 11.24 22.41 -11.10
CA PHE A 37 10.42 21.35 -10.52
C PHE A 37 9.25 20.96 -11.45
N GLU A 38 9.16 19.66 -11.72
CA GLU A 38 8.08 18.99 -12.44
C GLU A 38 7.23 18.18 -11.47
N LYS A 39 5.94 17.99 -11.79
CA LYS A 39 5.05 17.20 -10.95
C LYS A 39 5.41 15.71 -10.99
N ALA A 40 5.49 15.10 -9.82
CA ALA A 40 5.82 13.71 -9.62
C ALA A 40 4.56 12.86 -9.39
N GLN A 41 4.45 12.16 -8.25
CA GLN A 41 3.33 11.27 -7.96
C GLN A 41 1.99 12.03 -7.86
N LYS A 42 0.88 11.29 -8.00
CA LYS A 42 -0.49 11.82 -8.17
C LYS A 42 -0.69 12.63 -9.46
N THR A 43 0.23 12.49 -10.41
CA THR A 43 0.11 12.95 -11.80
C THR A 43 -0.18 11.74 -12.70
N PRO A 44 -0.97 11.86 -13.79
CA PRO A 44 -1.15 10.79 -14.76
C PRO A 44 0.19 10.22 -15.23
N LEU A 45 0.29 8.89 -15.38
CA LEU A 45 1.55 8.23 -15.78
C LEU A 45 2.10 8.74 -17.12
N SER A 46 1.22 9.20 -18.03
CA SER A 46 1.59 9.88 -19.28
C SER A 46 2.45 11.13 -19.09
N ASP A 47 2.33 11.77 -17.93
CA ASP A 47 2.78 13.14 -17.70
C ASP A 47 3.88 13.26 -16.64
N THR A 48 4.35 12.15 -16.08
CA THR A 48 5.33 12.14 -14.98
C THR A 48 6.44 11.12 -15.17
N SER A 49 7.54 11.32 -14.44
CA SER A 49 8.67 10.41 -14.28
C SER A 49 8.58 9.55 -13.00
N PHE A 50 7.52 9.72 -12.20
CA PHE A 50 7.30 8.93 -10.99
C PHE A 50 6.13 7.95 -11.13
N ARG A 51 6.30 6.75 -10.57
CA ARG A 51 5.22 5.75 -10.49
C ARG A 51 4.17 6.19 -9.45
N GLY A 52 3.04 5.48 -9.40
CA GLY A 52 1.91 5.85 -8.55
C GLY A 52 2.26 6.01 -7.05
N ALA A 53 1.36 6.68 -6.33
CA ALA A 53 1.38 6.76 -4.87
C ALA A 53 0.08 6.15 -4.31
N SER A 54 0.13 5.62 -3.09
CA SER A 54 -1.06 5.12 -2.40
C SER A 54 -2.11 6.22 -2.32
N SER A 55 -3.39 5.85 -2.45
CA SER A 55 -4.50 6.82 -2.42
C SER A 55 -4.55 7.61 -1.10
N ASN A 56 -4.31 6.90 0.00
CA ASN A 56 -4.15 7.45 1.35
C ASN A 56 -2.71 7.89 1.67
N THR A 57 -1.78 7.74 0.72
CA THR A 57 -0.35 8.03 0.89
C THR A 57 0.30 7.34 2.10
N GLY A 58 -0.26 6.19 2.52
CA GLY A 58 0.22 5.45 3.68
C GLY A 58 1.49 4.64 3.42
N TRP A 59 1.82 3.77 4.35
CA TRP A 59 3.11 3.07 4.46
C TRP A 59 2.96 1.55 4.33
N ILE A 60 4.07 0.88 4.10
CA ILE A 60 4.18 -0.57 4.17
C ILE A 60 4.74 -0.94 5.54
N GLY A 61 4.04 -1.80 6.27
CA GLY A 61 4.52 -2.23 7.58
C GLY A 61 5.68 -3.20 7.50
N SER A 62 6.55 -3.13 8.50
CA SER A 62 7.73 -3.96 8.63
C SER A 62 7.45 -5.47 8.53
N LYS A 63 6.24 -5.92 8.88
CA LYS A 63 5.80 -7.32 8.74
C LYS A 63 5.47 -7.74 7.30
N PHE A 64 5.43 -6.80 6.36
CA PHE A 64 4.94 -7.00 4.98
C PHE A 64 5.93 -6.51 3.92
N ILE A 65 7.21 -6.32 4.28
CA ILE A 65 8.26 -5.87 3.35
C ILE A 65 8.74 -6.98 2.39
N ASP A 66 8.23 -8.19 2.56
CA ASP A 66 8.36 -9.31 1.62
C ASP A 66 7.28 -9.31 0.52
N SER A 67 6.29 -8.42 0.61
CA SER A 67 5.24 -8.28 -0.41
C SER A 67 5.72 -7.60 -1.70
N GLU A 68 5.00 -7.85 -2.81
CA GLU A 68 5.27 -7.17 -4.10
C GLU A 68 5.22 -5.64 -4.00
N SER A 69 4.40 -5.10 -3.08
CA SER A 69 4.32 -3.66 -2.84
C SER A 69 5.64 -3.07 -2.35
N PHE A 70 6.54 -3.85 -1.74
CA PHE A 70 7.77 -3.29 -1.16
C PHE A 70 8.76 -2.74 -2.20
N THR A 71 8.65 -3.13 -3.47
CA THR A 71 9.49 -2.58 -4.53
C THR A 71 9.22 -1.09 -4.73
N CYS A 72 7.96 -0.71 -5.02
CA CYS A 72 7.58 0.64 -5.46
C CYS A 72 6.28 1.18 -4.87
N GLY A 73 5.69 0.48 -3.90
CA GLY A 73 4.41 0.80 -3.28
C GLY A 73 3.21 0.15 -3.98
N SER A 74 2.03 0.41 -3.43
CA SER A 74 0.75 0.02 -4.01
C SER A 74 -0.35 1.02 -3.72
N SER A 75 -1.47 0.96 -4.44
CA SER A 75 -2.55 1.95 -4.33
C SER A 75 -3.26 1.97 -2.98
N ASP A 76 -3.22 0.85 -2.26
CA ASP A 76 -3.85 0.67 -0.96
C ASP A 76 -2.82 0.27 0.10
N THR A 77 -2.87 0.95 1.23
CA THR A 77 -2.09 0.64 2.42
C THR A 77 -3.05 0.66 3.62
N PRO A 78 -3.12 -0.41 4.43
CA PRO A 78 -4.04 -0.47 5.55
C PRO A 78 -3.83 0.64 6.58
N LYS A 79 -4.93 1.05 7.23
CA LYS A 79 -4.93 2.01 8.33
C LYS A 79 -5.71 1.43 9.51
N GLY A 80 -5.19 1.60 10.72
CA GLY A 80 -5.83 1.17 11.96
C GLY A 80 -5.88 -0.35 12.14
N THR A 81 -5.06 -1.09 11.40
CA THR A 81 -4.99 -2.55 11.48
C THR A 81 -3.63 -3.06 11.01
N VAL A 82 -3.22 -4.23 11.49
CA VAL A 82 -2.06 -4.97 10.98
C VAL A 82 -2.51 -5.81 9.78
N ALA A 83 -2.32 -5.30 8.57
CA ALA A 83 -2.66 -6.00 7.34
C ALA A 83 -1.65 -5.69 6.22
N PRO A 84 -1.49 -6.59 5.24
CA PRO A 84 -0.61 -6.35 4.10
C PRO A 84 -1.15 -5.22 3.20
N PRO A 85 -0.26 -4.48 2.51
CA PRO A 85 -0.66 -3.55 1.45
C PRO A 85 -1.31 -4.30 0.28
N GLY A 86 -2.06 -3.57 -0.55
CA GLY A 86 -2.80 -4.19 -1.64
C GLY A 86 -3.21 -3.23 -2.77
N GLY A 87 -4.12 -3.73 -3.61
CA GLY A 87 -4.59 -3.01 -4.79
C GLY A 87 -3.59 -3.06 -5.95
N THR A 88 -3.45 -1.95 -6.66
CA THR A 88 -2.55 -1.81 -7.80
C THR A 88 -1.10 -1.77 -7.33
N ILE A 89 -0.27 -2.67 -7.83
CA ILE A 89 1.17 -2.73 -7.50
C ILE A 89 1.96 -1.85 -8.46
N PHE A 90 2.70 -0.87 -7.94
CA PHE A 90 3.32 0.16 -8.78
C PHE A 90 4.59 -0.29 -9.48
N SER A 91 5.20 -1.41 -9.11
CA SER A 91 6.39 -1.94 -9.80
C SER A 91 6.09 -2.53 -11.17
N ARG A 92 4.84 -2.92 -11.44
CA ARG A 92 4.47 -3.62 -12.67
C ARG A 92 4.60 -2.73 -13.92
N PRO A 93 4.85 -3.31 -15.12
CA PRO A 93 5.01 -2.57 -16.37
C PRO A 93 3.87 -1.61 -16.71
N GLU A 94 2.62 -2.00 -16.44
CA GLU A 94 1.43 -1.19 -16.68
C GLU A 94 1.34 0.04 -15.75
N GLN A 95 2.12 0.06 -14.68
CA GLN A 95 2.25 1.18 -13.73
C GLN A 95 3.54 1.99 -13.90
N SER A 96 4.32 1.70 -14.95
CA SER A 96 5.50 2.49 -15.30
C SER A 96 5.11 3.91 -15.69
N ALA A 97 5.90 4.88 -15.22
CA ALA A 97 5.79 6.25 -15.66
C ALA A 97 6.19 6.34 -17.15
N LYS A 98 5.64 7.31 -17.88
CA LYS A 98 5.86 7.43 -19.33
C LYS A 98 6.80 8.58 -19.69
N LYS A 99 7.30 9.33 -18.71
CA LYS A 99 8.44 10.23 -18.89
C LYS A 99 9.65 9.71 -18.12
N THR A 100 10.81 10.16 -18.53
CA THR A 100 12.07 9.86 -17.86
C THR A 100 12.75 11.18 -17.51
N LEU A 101 13.15 11.34 -16.25
CA LEU A 101 13.85 12.54 -15.81
C LEU A 101 15.32 12.44 -16.19
N LYS A 102 15.78 13.28 -17.11
CA LYS A 102 17.18 13.31 -17.54
C LYS A 102 18.07 13.97 -16.48
N VAL A 103 19.17 13.33 -16.11
CA VAL A 103 20.14 13.81 -15.12
C VAL A 103 21.56 13.44 -15.57
N LYS A 104 22.55 14.25 -15.22
CA LYS A 104 23.96 13.93 -15.52
C LYS A 104 24.53 12.93 -14.52
N ALA A 105 25.46 12.09 -14.96
CA ALA A 105 26.36 11.40 -14.05
C ALA A 105 27.13 12.45 -13.20
N GLY A 106 27.19 12.27 -11.88
CA GLY A 106 27.75 13.27 -10.96
C GLY A 106 26.80 14.42 -10.65
N GLY A 107 25.62 14.43 -11.28
CA GLY A 107 24.55 15.39 -11.07
C GLY A 107 23.74 15.10 -9.81
N LYS A 108 22.54 15.67 -9.76
CA LYS A 108 21.66 15.54 -8.60
C LYS A 108 20.19 15.51 -9.02
N VAL A 109 19.41 14.66 -8.37
CA VAL A 109 17.94 14.67 -8.42
C VAL A 109 17.43 15.30 -7.12
N ASP A 110 16.61 16.33 -7.21
CA ASP A 110 15.92 16.92 -6.06
C ASP A 110 14.46 16.47 -6.08
N ILE A 111 13.94 16.01 -4.94
CA ILE A 111 12.53 15.61 -4.77
C ILE A 111 11.87 16.42 -3.66
N ILE A 112 10.56 16.62 -3.77
CA ILE A 112 9.74 17.23 -2.71
C ILE A 112 8.84 16.16 -2.10
N ILE A 113 9.04 15.87 -0.82
CA ILE A 113 8.20 14.96 -0.04
C ILE A 113 7.10 15.78 0.63
N SER A 114 5.88 15.65 0.12
CA SER A 114 4.68 16.30 0.67
C SER A 114 3.89 15.34 1.55
N GLY A 115 3.09 15.90 2.46
CA GLY A 115 2.20 15.16 3.35
C GLY A 115 0.89 15.90 3.51
N GLU A 116 0.46 16.11 4.75
CA GLU A 116 -0.62 17.05 5.03
C GLU A 116 -0.19 18.48 4.66
N LYS A 117 -1.10 19.23 4.03
CA LYS A 117 -0.88 20.61 3.58
C LYS A 117 -0.35 21.47 4.73
N GLY A 118 0.74 22.18 4.51
CA GLY A 118 1.37 23.05 5.50
C GLY A 118 2.21 22.34 6.55
N LYS A 119 2.27 21.00 6.57
CA LYS A 119 2.93 20.23 7.64
C LYS A 119 4.15 19.43 7.17
N GLY A 120 4.21 19.08 5.89
CA GLY A 120 5.28 18.24 5.34
C GLY A 120 5.22 16.79 5.83
N PHE A 121 6.37 16.12 5.88
CA PHE A 121 6.44 14.73 6.31
C PHE A 121 6.20 14.59 7.83
N PRO A 122 5.25 13.76 8.28
CA PRO A 122 4.76 13.80 9.66
C PRO A 122 5.67 13.11 10.68
N HIS A 123 6.47 12.11 10.29
CA HIS A 123 7.22 11.31 11.26
C HIS A 123 8.53 11.99 11.67
N PRO A 124 8.79 12.15 12.99
CA PRO A 124 9.99 12.81 13.49
C PRO A 124 11.28 12.02 13.31
N LYS A 125 11.26 10.69 13.25
CA LYS A 125 12.47 9.87 13.33
C LYS A 125 12.52 8.85 12.20
N GLY A 126 13.70 8.63 11.62
CA GLY A 126 13.85 7.64 10.57
C GLY A 126 15.06 7.81 9.67
N HIS A 127 15.39 6.75 8.93
CA HIS A 127 16.45 6.74 7.93
C HIS A 127 15.89 7.03 6.54
N ILE A 128 16.77 7.48 5.63
CA ILE A 128 16.46 7.66 4.21
C ILE A 128 17.54 6.96 3.40
N GLU A 129 17.14 6.12 2.45
CA GLU A 129 18.03 5.40 1.54
C GLU A 129 17.56 5.60 0.10
N THR A 130 18.51 5.67 -0.83
CA THR A 130 18.20 5.72 -2.26
C THR A 130 18.99 4.67 -3.02
N PHE A 131 18.33 4.03 -3.97
CA PHE A 131 18.88 2.97 -4.82
C PHE A 131 18.63 3.26 -6.29
N LEU A 132 19.50 2.74 -7.15
CA LEU A 132 19.31 2.72 -8.59
C LEU A 132 19.21 1.28 -9.08
N GLY A 133 18.25 1.02 -9.98
CA GLY A 133 18.09 -0.27 -10.66
C GLY A 133 18.04 -0.08 -12.16
N ASN A 134 18.97 -0.69 -12.91
CA ASN A 134 19.10 -0.48 -14.35
C ASN A 134 17.88 -1.05 -15.12
N CYS A 135 17.31 -0.25 -16.03
CA CYS A 135 16.22 -0.64 -16.93
C CYS A 135 16.69 -0.97 -18.35
N GLY A 136 17.80 -0.37 -18.79
CA GLY A 136 18.35 -0.50 -20.13
C GLY A 136 19.11 0.75 -20.60
N PRO A 137 19.75 0.69 -21.79
CA PRO A 137 20.61 1.74 -22.31
C PRO A 137 19.89 2.99 -22.85
N THR A 138 18.59 2.93 -23.17
CA THR A 138 17.85 4.02 -23.82
C THR A 138 16.94 4.76 -22.86
N GLU A 139 16.66 6.04 -23.11
CA GLU A 139 15.84 6.92 -22.26
C GLU A 139 14.41 6.39 -22.02
N SER A 140 13.86 5.59 -22.94
CA SER A 140 12.51 5.04 -22.84
C SER A 140 12.44 3.66 -22.19
N ASP A 141 13.57 3.00 -21.88
CA ASP A 141 13.57 1.61 -21.43
C ASP A 141 12.80 1.39 -20.11
N CYS A 142 12.85 2.35 -19.18
CA CYS A 142 12.06 2.24 -17.94
C CYS A 142 10.54 2.37 -18.17
N GLN A 143 10.08 2.94 -19.30
CA GLN A 143 8.67 3.29 -19.51
C GLN A 143 7.73 2.08 -19.61
N ASN A 144 8.26 0.88 -19.82
CA ASN A 144 7.50 -0.39 -19.78
C ASN A 144 8.21 -1.47 -18.94
N PHE A 145 9.14 -1.06 -18.07
CA PHE A 145 9.95 -1.97 -17.28
C PHE A 145 9.22 -2.43 -16.02
N ASP A 146 9.36 -3.71 -15.65
CA ASP A 146 8.94 -4.22 -14.34
C ASP A 146 10.02 -3.92 -13.31
N ALA A 147 9.79 -2.92 -12.45
CA ALA A 147 10.76 -2.49 -11.45
C ALA A 147 11.14 -3.61 -10.46
N SER A 148 10.28 -4.62 -10.26
CA SER A 148 10.62 -5.77 -9.39
C SER A 148 11.72 -6.67 -9.98
N LYS A 149 11.99 -6.54 -11.28
CA LYS A 149 13.05 -7.29 -11.98
C LYS A 149 14.41 -6.59 -11.93
N ALA A 150 14.46 -5.32 -11.54
CA ALA A 150 15.72 -4.62 -11.41
C ALA A 150 16.59 -5.23 -10.30
N LYS A 151 17.90 -5.17 -10.54
CA LYS A 151 18.92 -5.38 -9.52
C LYS A 151 19.40 -4.02 -9.05
N TYR A 152 19.19 -3.76 -7.77
CA TYR A 152 19.35 -2.44 -7.18
C TYR A 152 20.68 -2.31 -6.47
N PHE A 153 21.28 -1.13 -6.54
CA PHE A 153 22.42 -0.78 -5.71
C PHE A 153 22.16 0.52 -4.97
N LYS A 154 22.67 0.60 -3.74
CA LYS A 154 22.51 1.78 -2.89
C LYS A 154 23.44 2.90 -3.37
N ILE A 155 22.91 4.11 -3.50
CA ILE A 155 23.67 5.32 -3.86
C ILE A 155 23.68 6.37 -2.75
N GLN A 156 22.76 6.26 -1.79
CA GLN A 156 22.65 7.17 -0.65
C GLN A 156 22.10 6.42 0.55
N SER A 157 22.65 6.69 1.72
CA SER A 157 22.20 6.13 3.00
C SER A 157 22.41 7.15 4.11
N GLU A 158 21.31 7.72 4.62
CA GLU A 158 21.34 8.74 5.66
C GLU A 158 20.67 8.21 6.91
N MET A 159 21.50 7.79 7.87
CA MET A 159 21.04 7.46 9.22
C MET A 159 20.45 8.73 9.84
N ASP A 160 19.29 8.59 10.48
CA ASP A 160 18.49 9.70 10.99
C ASP A 160 18.21 10.83 9.97
N GLY A 161 18.24 10.52 8.67
CA GLY A 161 18.01 11.49 7.59
C GLY A 161 16.67 12.22 7.71
N ILE A 162 15.64 11.59 8.28
CA ILE A 162 14.33 12.22 8.50
C ILE A 162 14.43 13.34 9.56
N SER A 163 15.01 13.04 10.73
CA SER A 163 15.12 14.00 11.83
C SER A 163 16.16 15.08 11.57
N ASN A 164 17.32 14.70 11.03
CA ASN A 164 18.48 15.59 10.98
C ASN A 164 18.48 16.50 9.75
N SER A 165 17.81 16.11 8.66
CA SER A 165 17.92 16.81 7.38
C SER A 165 16.56 17.06 6.70
N LEU A 166 15.69 16.06 6.57
CA LEU A 166 14.45 16.24 5.80
C LEU A 166 13.49 17.23 6.46
N ARG A 167 13.15 16.99 7.73
CA ARG A 167 12.14 17.80 8.44
C ARG A 167 12.60 19.23 8.74
N THR A 168 13.90 19.48 8.76
CA THR A 168 14.46 20.81 9.02
C THR A 168 14.37 21.75 7.81
N LYS A 169 13.98 21.24 6.62
CA LYS A 169 14.04 21.96 5.35
C LYS A 169 12.67 22.27 4.71
N TYR A 170 11.58 22.30 5.46
CA TYR A 170 10.24 22.51 4.88
C TYR A 170 10.19 23.73 3.94
N ASN A 171 9.72 23.53 2.72
CA ASN A 171 9.54 24.55 1.70
C ASN A 171 8.03 24.85 1.55
N SER A 172 7.63 26.06 1.93
CA SER A 172 6.23 26.49 1.89
C SER A 172 5.71 26.76 0.47
N GLU A 173 6.59 27.11 -0.48
CA GLU A 173 6.20 27.36 -1.88
C GLU A 173 5.85 26.06 -2.60
N LEU A 174 6.56 24.97 -2.27
CA LEU A 174 6.35 23.64 -2.83
C LEU A 174 5.51 22.71 -1.92
N ASP A 175 5.09 23.22 -0.75
CA ASP A 175 4.27 22.50 0.25
C ASP A 175 4.85 21.13 0.63
N GLY A 176 6.15 21.09 0.96
CA GLY A 176 6.82 19.83 1.28
C GLY A 176 8.29 19.97 1.67
N ASN A 177 8.89 18.85 2.05
CA ASN A 177 10.29 18.76 2.47
C ASN A 177 11.18 18.37 1.28
N PRO A 178 12.16 19.20 0.89
CA PRO A 178 13.10 18.88 -0.17
C PRO A 178 14.13 17.85 0.30
N TRP A 179 14.46 16.93 -0.60
CA TRP A 179 15.53 15.96 -0.42
C TRP A 179 16.39 15.88 -1.68
N GLY A 180 17.70 15.97 -1.52
CA GLY A 180 18.67 15.91 -2.61
C GLY A 180 19.31 14.54 -2.69
N ILE A 181 19.31 13.95 -3.89
CA ILE A 181 19.86 12.64 -4.19
C ILE A 181 21.05 12.83 -5.14
N PRO A 182 22.29 12.66 -4.67
CA PRO A 182 23.45 12.72 -5.53
C PRO A 182 23.51 11.51 -6.47
N ILE A 183 23.76 11.73 -7.75
CA ILE A 183 24.01 10.67 -8.72
C ILE A 183 25.52 10.47 -8.81
N PRO A 184 26.05 9.25 -8.57
CA PRO A 184 27.50 9.04 -8.65
C PRO A 184 28.04 9.32 -10.06
N SER A 185 29.23 9.91 -10.14
CA SER A 185 29.87 10.29 -11.42
C SER A 185 30.33 9.11 -12.27
N ASN A 186 30.47 7.94 -11.66
CA ASN A 186 30.95 6.71 -12.26
C ASN A 186 29.83 5.66 -12.47
N VAL A 187 28.55 6.03 -12.36
CA VAL A 187 27.44 5.17 -12.79
C VAL A 187 27.40 5.11 -14.32
N GLN A 188 27.14 3.93 -14.88
CA GLN A 188 27.00 3.75 -16.33
C GLN A 188 25.85 4.60 -16.87
N PRO A 189 26.00 5.24 -18.04
CA PRO A 189 24.88 5.89 -18.73
C PRO A 189 23.76 4.89 -19.01
N GLY A 190 22.53 5.39 -19.00
CA GLY A 190 21.35 4.59 -19.25
C GLY A 190 20.16 4.96 -18.37
N SER A 191 19.08 4.21 -18.53
CA SER A 191 17.85 4.39 -17.77
C SER A 191 17.86 3.57 -16.49
N TYR A 192 17.42 4.19 -15.39
CA TYR A 192 17.36 3.57 -14.07
C TYR A 192 16.03 3.86 -13.38
N ILE A 193 15.51 2.87 -12.64
CA ILE A 193 14.56 3.10 -11.56
C ILE A 193 15.34 3.74 -10.40
N ILE A 194 14.94 4.94 -10.01
CA ILE A 194 15.38 5.57 -8.76
C ILE A 194 14.38 5.20 -7.66
N ARG A 195 14.81 4.40 -6.70
CA ARG A 195 13.99 3.94 -5.56
C ARG A 195 14.41 4.67 -4.31
N VAL A 196 13.51 5.48 -3.76
CA VAL A 196 13.69 6.20 -2.49
C VAL A 196 12.92 5.47 -1.42
N GLN A 197 13.57 5.17 -0.31
CA GLN A 197 13.00 4.50 0.85
C GLN A 197 13.20 5.36 2.09
N MET A 198 12.11 5.67 2.79
CA MET A 198 12.17 6.26 4.12
C MET A 198 11.62 5.25 5.13
N ILE A 199 12.26 5.14 6.28
CA ILE A 199 11.91 4.17 7.32
C ILE A 199 11.63 4.93 8.60
N ALA A 200 10.38 4.94 9.08
CA ALA A 200 10.02 5.54 10.36
C ALA A 200 9.85 4.46 11.44
N PHE A 201 10.70 4.48 12.47
CA PHE A 201 10.81 3.40 13.46
C PHE A 201 9.67 3.39 14.47
N GLY A 202 8.99 2.25 14.64
CA GLY A 202 8.00 2.00 15.69
C GLY A 202 6.92 3.08 15.82
N GLN A 203 6.66 3.83 14.75
CA GLN A 203 5.84 5.05 14.77
C GLN A 203 4.42 4.81 14.23
N SER A 204 4.06 3.56 13.96
CA SER A 204 2.67 3.18 13.77
C SER A 204 1.94 3.04 15.10
N GLY A 205 0.61 3.21 15.07
CA GLY A 205 -0.19 3.11 16.28
C GLY A 205 -0.19 1.70 16.87
N GLU A 206 -0.63 1.59 18.13
CA GLU A 206 -0.75 0.29 18.82
C GLU A 206 -1.64 -0.69 18.04
N VAL A 207 -2.77 -0.23 17.51
CA VAL A 207 -3.69 -1.02 16.67
C VAL A 207 -3.09 -1.45 15.33
N GLU A 208 -2.01 -0.79 14.91
CA GLU A 208 -1.21 -1.10 13.72
C GLU A 208 0.07 -1.88 14.09
N GLY A 209 0.21 -2.28 15.35
CA GLY A 209 1.21 -3.21 15.84
C GLY A 209 2.59 -2.61 16.12
N ASN A 210 2.71 -1.29 16.30
CA ASN A 210 3.99 -0.59 16.55
C ASN A 210 5.10 -0.99 15.55
N GLN A 211 4.72 -1.26 14.31
CA GLN A 211 5.59 -1.57 13.19
C GLN A 211 6.41 -0.34 12.78
N ASP A 212 7.62 -0.60 12.27
CA ASP A 212 8.31 0.35 11.42
C ASP A 212 7.51 0.57 10.13
N GLN A 213 7.51 1.82 9.67
CA GLN A 213 6.74 2.27 8.53
C GLN A 213 7.69 2.55 7.37
N TYR A 214 7.53 1.80 6.27
CA TYR A 214 8.32 1.97 5.07
C TYR A 214 7.54 2.78 4.04
N TYR A 215 8.14 3.89 3.64
CA TYR A 215 7.68 4.74 2.56
C TYR A 215 8.58 4.53 1.36
N VAL A 216 8.07 3.82 0.35
CA VAL A 216 8.84 3.44 -0.83
C VAL A 216 8.28 4.15 -2.06
N TYR A 217 9.15 4.85 -2.78
CA TYR A 217 8.79 5.63 -3.96
C TYR A 217 9.72 5.28 -5.11
N CYS A 218 9.16 5.07 -6.29
CA CYS A 218 9.94 4.79 -7.49
C CYS A 218 9.71 5.88 -8.55
N GLY A 219 10.80 6.44 -9.05
CA GLY A 219 10.82 7.21 -10.29
C GLY A 219 11.70 6.53 -11.34
N GLN A 220 11.78 7.15 -12.51
CA GLN A 220 12.70 6.74 -13.57
C GLN A 220 13.52 7.92 -14.06
N ILE A 221 14.84 7.70 -14.14
CA ILE A 221 15.82 8.69 -14.58
C ILE A 221 16.62 8.15 -15.76
N PHE A 222 17.13 9.04 -16.60
CA PHE A 222 18.12 8.72 -17.61
C PHE A 222 19.41 9.44 -17.26
N ILE A 223 20.45 8.66 -16.97
CA ILE A 223 21.78 9.16 -16.64
C ILE A 223 22.54 9.35 -17.94
N ASP A 224 22.86 10.61 -18.24
CA ASP A 224 23.67 11.03 -19.38
C ASP A 224 25.12 11.25 -18.93
N ASP A 225 26.10 10.77 -19.69
CA ASP A 225 27.53 11.10 -19.47
C ASP A 225 27.96 12.40 -20.17
N GLY A 226 27.06 13.02 -20.94
CA GLY A 226 27.33 14.27 -21.67
C GLY A 226 28.20 14.07 -22.92
N GLN A 227 28.49 12.83 -23.33
CA GLN A 227 29.18 12.55 -24.59
C GLN A 227 28.17 12.68 -25.75
N LYS A 228 28.38 13.68 -26.63
CA LYS A 228 27.52 13.93 -27.80
C LYS A 228 27.68 12.89 -28.93
N ASP A 229 28.61 11.94 -28.80
CA ASP A 229 28.95 10.97 -29.84
C ASP A 229 28.73 9.55 -29.32
N SER A 230 27.81 8.83 -29.95
CA SER A 230 27.37 7.46 -29.63
C SER A 230 28.44 6.38 -29.83
N THR A 231 29.70 6.74 -30.05
CA THR A 231 30.81 5.79 -30.03
C THR A 231 31.31 5.62 -28.60
N LEU A 232 30.66 4.71 -27.87
CA LEU A 232 30.99 4.29 -26.51
C LEU A 232 32.42 3.69 -26.45
N LYS A 233 33.46 4.53 -26.54
CA LYS A 233 34.81 4.15 -26.13
C LYS A 233 34.88 4.31 -24.62
N SER A 234 34.39 3.28 -23.94
CA SER A 234 34.50 3.08 -22.50
C SER A 234 35.98 3.02 -22.09
N THR A 235 36.57 4.16 -21.79
CA THR A 235 37.84 4.27 -21.04
C THR A 235 37.60 4.57 -19.56
N THR A 236 36.35 4.83 -19.17
CA THR A 236 35.97 5.03 -17.77
C THR A 236 35.54 3.69 -17.18
N GLN A 237 36.23 3.24 -16.13
CA GLN A 237 35.78 2.14 -15.29
C GLN A 237 34.53 2.59 -14.54
N PHE A 238 33.36 2.34 -15.13
CA PHE A 238 32.10 2.52 -14.42
C PHE A 238 32.02 1.54 -13.26
N ILE A 239 31.16 1.83 -12.27
CA ILE A 239 30.83 0.85 -11.23
C ILE A 239 30.26 -0.38 -11.94
N GLN A 240 31.08 -1.41 -12.13
CA GLN A 240 30.62 -2.78 -12.25
C GLN A 240 30.20 -3.16 -10.84
N GLN A 241 28.91 -3.06 -10.57
CA GLN A 241 28.33 -3.54 -9.32
C GLN A 241 28.57 -5.05 -9.29
N GLU A 242 29.35 -5.50 -8.31
CA GLU A 242 29.56 -6.92 -8.13
C GLU A 242 28.21 -7.58 -7.78
N PRO A 243 27.88 -8.76 -8.32
CA PRO A 243 26.57 -9.37 -8.14
C PRO A 243 26.12 -9.52 -6.67
N GLN A 244 27.06 -9.68 -5.74
CA GLN A 244 26.79 -9.79 -4.30
C GLN A 244 26.30 -8.48 -3.65
N ASP A 245 26.58 -7.32 -4.23
CA ASP A 245 26.16 -6.02 -3.70
C ASP A 245 24.78 -5.59 -4.24
N LEU A 246 24.23 -6.37 -5.18
CA LEU A 246 22.95 -6.10 -5.81
C LEU A 246 21.78 -6.63 -5.00
N LEU A 247 20.86 -5.74 -4.69
CA LEU A 247 19.64 -6.00 -3.93
C LEU A 247 18.45 -6.31 -4.85
N SER A 248 17.52 -7.12 -4.35
CA SER A 248 16.22 -7.35 -4.99
C SER A 248 15.12 -6.96 -4.01
N PHE A 249 14.09 -6.25 -4.49
CA PHE A 249 12.95 -5.85 -3.69
C PHE A 249 11.67 -6.46 -4.28
N PRO A 250 10.87 -7.22 -3.50
CA PRO A 250 11.13 -7.69 -2.14
C PRO A 250 12.31 -8.69 -2.06
N GLY A 251 12.77 -8.97 -0.83
CA GLY A 251 13.83 -9.95 -0.55
C GLY A 251 15.18 -9.35 -0.09
N ALA A 252 15.33 -8.03 -0.12
CA ALA A 252 16.54 -7.36 0.34
C ALA A 252 16.71 -7.42 1.86
N TYR A 253 15.62 -7.44 2.63
CA TYR A 253 15.63 -7.30 4.09
C TYR A 253 14.77 -8.36 4.76
N LYS A 254 15.09 -8.69 6.03
CA LYS A 254 14.26 -9.54 6.88
C LYS A 254 13.04 -8.78 7.36
N THR A 255 11.89 -9.44 7.39
CA THR A 255 10.65 -8.86 7.92
C THR A 255 10.77 -8.57 9.43
N GLY A 256 10.07 -7.54 9.88
CA GLY A 256 10.08 -7.06 11.26
C GLY A 256 10.77 -5.72 11.43
N ASN A 257 10.66 -5.15 12.64
CA ASN A 257 11.29 -3.89 12.98
C ASN A 257 12.82 -4.03 13.02
N ILE A 258 13.52 -2.95 12.71
CA ILE A 258 14.99 -2.89 12.77
C ILE A 258 15.46 -2.17 14.05
N ASP A 259 16.74 -2.34 14.41
CA ASP A 259 17.37 -1.48 15.42
C ASP A 259 17.53 -0.06 14.81
N PRO A 260 16.90 0.99 15.38
CA PRO A 260 17.02 2.36 14.90
C PRO A 260 18.45 2.92 14.87
N LYS A 261 19.41 2.26 15.52
CA LYS A 261 20.83 2.65 15.53
C LYS A 261 21.62 2.09 14.36
N THR A 262 20.99 1.27 13.52
CA THR A 262 21.62 0.60 12.39
C THR A 262 20.78 0.79 11.14
N LEU A 263 21.44 0.85 9.98
CA LEU A 263 20.76 0.72 8.70
C LEU A 263 20.25 -0.72 8.52
N PRO A 264 19.19 -0.95 7.71
CA PRO A 264 18.75 -2.30 7.39
C PRO A 264 19.88 -3.12 6.76
N ASP A 265 20.14 -4.30 7.32
CA ASP A 265 21.13 -5.24 6.81
C ASP A 265 20.58 -5.97 5.57
N PRO A 266 21.25 -5.89 4.41
CA PRO A 266 20.92 -6.71 3.26
C PRO A 266 21.01 -8.20 3.55
N ILE A 267 20.08 -8.99 3.02
CA ILE A 267 20.19 -10.44 2.98
C ILE A 267 21.22 -10.82 1.90
N ASN A 268 22.36 -11.39 2.33
CA ASN A 268 23.34 -11.97 1.42
C ASN A 268 22.81 -13.27 0.80
N VAL A 269 22.38 -13.24 -0.46
CA VAL A 269 21.81 -14.41 -1.18
C VAL A 269 22.84 -15.52 -1.40
N ALA A 270 24.15 -15.23 -1.26
CA ALA A 270 25.20 -16.25 -1.29
C ALA A 270 25.15 -17.24 -0.10
N ALA A 271 24.39 -16.94 0.95
CA ALA A 271 24.24 -17.81 2.13
C ALA A 271 22.89 -18.57 2.18
N SER A 272 21.97 -18.35 1.24
CA SER A 272 20.62 -18.94 1.29
C SER A 272 20.41 -20.15 0.36
N SER A 273 21.44 -20.61 -0.34
CA SER A 273 21.41 -21.88 -1.08
C SER A 273 21.92 -23.04 -0.21
N SER A 274 21.30 -23.28 0.95
CA SER A 274 21.42 -24.56 1.67
C SER A 274 20.29 -24.75 2.68
N ALA A 275 19.60 -25.89 2.50
CA ALA A 275 18.75 -26.62 3.44
C ALA A 275 17.28 -26.20 3.60
N ASP A 276 16.45 -26.75 2.71
CA ASP A 276 15.37 -27.62 3.19
C ASP A 276 16.00 -28.76 4.01
N ASP A 277 15.69 -28.87 5.31
CA ASP A 277 15.30 -30.17 5.89
C ASP A 277 14.56 -30.01 7.23
N VAL A 278 13.53 -30.82 7.39
CA VAL A 278 12.70 -30.99 8.57
C VAL A 278 13.36 -32.07 9.43
N ASN A 279 13.87 -31.75 10.64
CA ASN A 279 13.55 -32.55 11.83
C ASN A 279 14.02 -31.96 13.17
N SER A 280 13.12 -32.13 14.14
CA SER A 280 13.22 -32.16 15.60
C SER A 280 14.58 -32.42 16.27
N GLY A 281 14.83 -31.74 17.40
CA GLY A 281 15.71 -32.25 18.46
C GLY A 281 16.32 -31.20 19.39
N VAL A 282 15.67 -30.98 20.54
CA VAL A 282 16.19 -30.70 21.91
C VAL A 282 17.49 -29.85 22.08
N PRO A 283 17.49 -28.83 22.96
CA PRO A 283 18.59 -27.85 23.10
C PRO A 283 19.74 -28.33 24.01
N PRO A 284 20.99 -27.84 23.82
CA PRO A 284 22.01 -27.90 24.85
C PRO A 284 21.96 -26.67 25.76
N LYS A 285 22.13 -26.95 27.05
CA LYS A 285 22.08 -26.05 28.20
C LYS A 285 23.49 -25.63 28.63
N ALA A 286 23.64 -24.33 28.86
CA ALA A 286 24.45 -23.60 29.86
C ALA A 286 25.99 -23.73 29.96
N THR A 287 26.64 -22.56 30.04
CA THR A 287 27.54 -22.07 31.12
C THR A 287 27.75 -20.56 30.88
N ASP A 288 27.14 -19.61 31.58
CA ASP A 288 27.25 -19.12 32.98
C ASP A 288 28.43 -18.15 33.24
N LYS A 289 28.08 -17.02 33.91
CA LYS A 289 28.89 -15.94 34.54
C LYS A 289 29.37 -14.82 33.58
N ASP A 290 28.94 -13.56 33.75
CA ASP A 290 29.15 -12.74 34.95
C ASP A 290 28.02 -11.73 35.25
N LYS A 291 27.93 -11.36 36.52
CA LYS A 291 26.79 -10.78 37.24
C LYS A 291 27.19 -9.39 37.75
N LEU A 292 26.45 -8.35 37.41
CA LEU A 292 26.42 -7.11 38.20
C LEU A 292 24.97 -6.59 38.30
N GLN A 293 24.46 -6.66 39.53
CA GLN A 293 23.14 -6.23 39.98
C GLN A 293 23.15 -4.73 40.31
N ILE A 294 22.06 -4.01 40.02
CA ILE A 294 21.50 -2.99 40.92
C ILE A 294 19.96 -3.09 40.90
N LYS A 295 19.38 -3.08 42.11
CA LYS A 295 17.97 -3.27 42.50
C LYS A 295 17.10 -2.03 42.18
N SER A 296 15.89 -2.21 41.62
CA SER A 296 14.55 -2.11 42.26
C SER A 296 14.14 -0.72 42.79
N VAL A 297 13.03 -0.16 42.27
CA VAL A 297 11.82 0.26 43.01
C VAL A 297 10.63 0.45 42.03
N GLN A 298 9.52 -0.22 42.33
CA GLN A 298 8.09 0.09 42.04
C GLN A 298 7.41 0.23 43.45
N PRO A 299 6.12 0.58 43.69
CA PRO A 299 4.90 0.78 42.84
C PRO A 299 4.14 2.09 43.32
N PRO A 300 2.81 2.38 43.16
CA PRO A 300 1.70 1.49 42.82
C PRO A 300 0.55 1.96 41.91
N SER A 301 -0.21 0.92 41.56
CA SER A 301 -1.55 0.82 41.00
C SER A 301 -2.65 1.43 41.86
N ILE A 302 -3.71 1.92 41.21
CA ILE A 302 -5.04 2.13 41.78
C ILE A 302 -6.06 1.40 40.88
N SER A 303 -6.91 0.59 41.53
CA SER A 303 -8.12 -0.06 41.01
C SER A 303 -9.32 0.90 41.06
N ASP A 304 -10.36 0.62 40.27
CA ASP A 304 -11.71 0.32 40.78
C ASP A 304 -12.75 0.26 39.63
N ASP A 305 -13.54 -0.83 39.68
CA ASP A 305 -14.97 -1.00 39.42
C ASP A 305 -15.59 -0.52 38.08
N GLY A 306 -16.36 -1.29 37.32
CA GLY A 306 -17.30 -2.36 37.68
C GLY A 306 -18.74 -1.85 37.57
N TYR A 307 -19.42 -2.05 36.42
CA TYR A 307 -20.89 -2.10 36.39
C TYR A 307 -21.39 -2.91 35.18
N GLY A 308 -22.12 -3.98 35.46
CA GLY A 308 -22.79 -4.84 34.48
C GLY A 308 -24.27 -4.50 34.31
N GLY A 309 -24.91 -5.13 33.33
CA GLY A 309 -26.37 -5.13 33.16
C GLY A 309 -26.82 -5.67 31.81
N ASN A 310 -27.23 -6.95 31.80
CA ASN A 310 -27.99 -7.63 30.74
C ASN A 310 -29.40 -7.02 30.58
N ASP A 311 -30.03 -7.12 29.38
CA ASP A 311 -31.23 -7.96 29.20
C ASP A 311 -31.67 -8.15 27.72
N GLN A 312 -32.48 -9.19 27.53
CA GLN A 312 -32.91 -9.86 26.31
C GLN A 312 -34.17 -9.26 25.64
N GLY A 313 -34.26 -9.44 24.31
CA GLY A 313 -35.44 -9.88 23.53
C GLY A 313 -36.77 -9.11 23.55
N ALA A 314 -37.19 -8.60 22.37
CA ALA A 314 -38.47 -8.95 21.71
C ALA A 314 -38.73 -8.08 20.45
N GLU A 315 -39.14 -8.74 19.36
CA GLU A 315 -39.61 -8.14 18.11
C GLU A 315 -40.89 -7.31 18.32
N THR A 316 -40.93 -6.08 17.78
CA THR A 316 -42.17 -5.46 17.31
C THR A 316 -41.89 -4.59 16.09
N VAL A 317 -42.55 -4.95 14.99
CA VAL A 317 -42.57 -4.18 13.73
C VAL A 317 -43.61 -3.06 13.88
N SER A 318 -43.19 -1.79 13.83
CA SER A 318 -43.82 -0.72 13.01
C SER A 318 -43.48 0.71 13.43
N LYS A 319 -43.30 1.53 12.38
CA LYS A 319 -43.39 3.01 12.25
C LYS A 319 -42.09 3.81 12.50
N SER A 320 -41.58 4.24 11.36
CA SER A 320 -40.38 5.03 11.06
C SER A 320 -40.35 6.43 11.68
N GLU A 321 -39.20 6.76 12.29
CA GLU A 321 -38.75 8.11 12.60
C GLU A 321 -37.66 8.54 11.59
N PRO A 322 -37.72 9.74 11.01
CA PRO A 322 -36.91 10.14 9.86
C PRO A 322 -35.53 10.66 10.30
N SER A 323 -34.59 9.77 10.65
CA SER A 323 -33.20 10.21 10.88
C SER A 323 -32.11 9.13 10.81
N LYS A 324 -32.43 7.83 10.86
CA LYS A 324 -31.39 6.78 10.91
C LYS A 324 -31.38 5.76 9.75
N ILE A 325 -32.37 5.82 8.84
CA ILE A 325 -32.57 4.84 7.75
C ILE A 325 -32.46 5.45 6.34
N ALA A 326 -32.49 6.79 6.22
CA ALA A 326 -32.57 7.46 4.91
C ALA A 326 -31.33 7.23 4.02
N CYS A 327 -30.14 7.14 4.60
CA CYS A 327 -28.92 6.94 3.83
C CYS A 327 -28.71 5.48 3.39
N ALA A 328 -29.03 4.52 4.28
CA ALA A 328 -29.02 3.10 3.99
C ALA A 328 -29.94 2.77 2.79
N ASP A 329 -31.18 3.27 2.81
CA ASP A 329 -32.14 3.10 1.73
C ASP A 329 -31.71 3.79 0.43
N LYS A 330 -31.14 5.00 0.53
CA LYS A 330 -30.61 5.73 -0.63
C LYS A 330 -29.50 4.93 -1.31
N CYS A 331 -28.58 4.36 -0.53
CA CYS A 331 -27.47 3.58 -1.06
C CYS A 331 -27.89 2.23 -1.62
N TYR A 332 -28.87 1.58 -0.99
CA TYR A 332 -29.46 0.37 -1.54
C TYR A 332 -30.09 0.65 -2.91
N LYS A 333 -30.98 1.65 -2.99
CA LYS A 333 -31.66 2.05 -4.23
C LYS A 333 -30.70 2.53 -5.32
N ALA A 334 -29.60 3.21 -4.96
CA ALA A 334 -28.57 3.64 -5.91
C ALA A 334 -27.74 2.48 -6.47
N THR A 335 -27.66 1.36 -5.73
CA THR A 335 -26.89 0.17 -6.14
C THR A 335 -27.72 -0.76 -7.05
N LEU A 336 -29.06 -0.77 -6.91
CA LEU A 336 -29.95 -1.64 -7.71
C LEU A 336 -29.79 -1.48 -9.25
N PRO A 337 -29.73 -0.27 -9.82
CA PRO A 337 -29.55 -0.11 -11.28
C PRO A 337 -28.23 -0.67 -11.80
N LYS A 338 -27.24 -0.86 -10.92
CA LYS A 338 -25.88 -1.35 -11.25
C LYS A 338 -25.69 -2.83 -10.89
N ILE A 339 -26.77 -3.56 -10.59
CA ILE A 339 -26.69 -4.98 -10.19
C ILE A 339 -25.98 -5.83 -11.23
N LYS A 340 -26.07 -5.53 -12.53
CA LYS A 340 -25.38 -6.33 -13.55
C LYS A 340 -23.86 -6.27 -13.46
N ASP A 341 -23.31 -5.19 -12.90
CA ASP A 341 -21.87 -5.01 -12.70
C ASP A 341 -21.37 -5.74 -11.44
N PHE A 342 -22.24 -5.87 -10.43
CA PHE A 342 -21.88 -6.36 -9.11
C PHE A 342 -22.44 -7.75 -8.78
N ALA A 343 -23.52 -8.18 -9.41
CA ALA A 343 -24.21 -9.44 -9.16
C ALA A 343 -24.94 -9.91 -10.44
N LYS A 344 -24.16 -10.21 -11.48
CA LYS A 344 -24.62 -10.52 -12.85
C LYS A 344 -25.75 -11.56 -12.94
N SER A 345 -25.76 -12.55 -12.05
CA SER A 345 -26.74 -13.65 -11.98
C SER A 345 -27.99 -13.36 -11.15
N CYS A 346 -28.04 -12.24 -10.42
CA CYS A 346 -29.15 -11.88 -9.55
C CYS A 346 -30.13 -10.91 -10.23
N THR A 347 -31.34 -10.81 -9.68
CA THR A 347 -32.31 -9.74 -9.99
C THR A 347 -32.44 -8.79 -8.80
N ALA A 348 -33.03 -7.61 -9.00
CA ALA A 348 -33.20 -6.62 -7.93
C ALA A 348 -34.14 -7.10 -6.81
N GLU A 349 -35.00 -8.06 -7.13
CA GLU A 349 -35.99 -8.67 -6.25
C GLU A 349 -35.44 -9.89 -5.49
N ASP A 350 -34.38 -10.53 -5.98
CA ASP A 350 -33.75 -11.69 -5.33
C ASP A 350 -32.71 -11.24 -4.28
N PHE A 351 -33.23 -10.74 -3.16
CA PHE A 351 -32.41 -10.24 -2.05
C PHE A 351 -31.42 -11.29 -1.53
N ASN A 352 -31.82 -12.56 -1.50
CA ASN A 352 -30.94 -13.66 -1.06
C ASN A 352 -29.77 -13.86 -2.03
N CYS A 353 -30.01 -13.78 -3.34
CA CYS A 353 -28.93 -13.79 -4.33
C CYS A 353 -28.00 -12.58 -4.17
N LEU A 354 -28.56 -11.38 -3.95
CA LEU A 354 -27.78 -10.15 -3.75
C LEU A 354 -26.89 -10.22 -2.50
N CYS A 355 -27.42 -10.75 -1.39
CA CYS A 355 -26.67 -11.00 -0.16
C CYS A 355 -25.51 -11.98 -0.32
N ASN A 356 -25.65 -12.95 -1.24
CA ASN A 356 -24.59 -13.89 -1.58
C ASN A 356 -23.58 -13.35 -2.61
N SER A 357 -23.70 -12.08 -3.03
CA SER A 357 -22.72 -11.43 -3.90
C SER A 357 -21.80 -10.49 -3.10
N PRO A 358 -20.52 -10.88 -2.88
CA PRO A 358 -19.54 -10.03 -2.18
C PRO A 358 -19.32 -8.68 -2.89
N ARG A 359 -19.47 -8.65 -4.22
CA ARG A 359 -19.33 -7.43 -5.02
C ARG A 359 -20.51 -6.47 -4.82
N PHE A 360 -21.73 -6.99 -4.67
CA PHE A 360 -22.91 -6.17 -4.38
C PHE A 360 -22.85 -5.59 -2.97
N ILE A 361 -22.52 -6.41 -1.97
CA ILE A 361 -22.34 -5.95 -0.58
C ILE A 361 -21.25 -4.88 -0.49
N LYS A 362 -20.10 -5.09 -1.13
CA LYS A 362 -19.02 -4.10 -1.15
C LYS A 362 -19.43 -2.80 -1.86
N ALA A 363 -20.20 -2.87 -2.94
CA ALA A 363 -20.72 -1.68 -3.62
C ALA A 363 -21.69 -0.88 -2.73
N TYR A 364 -22.58 -1.58 -2.02
CA TYR A 364 -23.48 -0.97 -1.04
C TYR A 364 -22.70 -0.31 0.12
N GLU A 365 -21.74 -1.02 0.70
CA GLU A 365 -20.91 -0.48 1.79
C GLU A 365 -20.11 0.75 1.36
N ASN A 366 -19.55 0.73 0.15
CA ASN A 366 -18.81 1.87 -0.39
C ASN A 366 -19.74 3.07 -0.58
N CYS A 367 -20.94 2.86 -1.13
CA CYS A 367 -21.94 3.93 -1.18
C CYS A 367 -22.22 4.50 0.21
N CYS A 368 -22.42 3.65 1.22
CA CYS A 368 -22.67 4.12 2.58
C CYS A 368 -21.49 4.92 3.12
N LYS A 369 -20.25 4.44 2.96
CA LYS A 369 -19.03 5.13 3.39
C LYS A 369 -18.84 6.49 2.71
N ASP A 370 -19.24 6.58 1.44
CA ASP A 370 -19.09 7.79 0.63
C ASP A 370 -20.20 8.83 0.89
N ASN A 371 -21.36 8.41 1.39
CA ASN A 371 -22.58 9.24 1.39
C ASN A 371 -23.30 9.35 2.74
N CYS A 372 -22.92 8.57 3.76
CA CYS A 372 -23.53 8.60 5.08
C CYS A 372 -22.57 9.18 6.12
N ASP A 373 -23.11 9.86 7.13
CA ASP A 373 -22.34 10.30 8.30
C ASP A 373 -21.90 9.08 9.15
N GLU A 374 -20.80 9.19 9.91
CA GLU A 374 -20.15 8.05 10.58
C GLU A 374 -21.08 7.17 11.45
N GLY A 375 -22.04 7.79 12.16
CA GLY A 375 -23.04 7.08 12.95
C GLY A 375 -24.05 6.29 12.10
N ASN A 376 -24.33 6.78 10.89
CA ASN A 376 -25.25 6.19 9.92
C ASN A 376 -24.55 5.15 9.03
N VAL A 377 -23.25 5.31 8.71
CA VAL A 377 -22.45 4.31 7.97
C VAL A 377 -22.43 2.99 8.72
N LYS A 378 -22.06 3.04 10.02
CA LYS A 378 -21.96 1.84 10.85
C LYS A 378 -23.32 1.16 11.02
N ALA A 379 -24.38 1.94 11.24
CA ALA A 379 -25.74 1.42 11.33
C ALA A 379 -26.21 0.78 10.01
N ALA A 380 -26.02 1.44 8.87
CA ALA A 380 -26.42 0.96 7.55
C ALA A 380 -25.69 -0.33 7.13
N ILE A 381 -24.38 -0.39 7.35
CA ILE A 381 -23.58 -1.59 7.05
C ILE A 381 -23.96 -2.74 7.98
N LYS A 382 -24.18 -2.46 9.27
CA LYS A 382 -24.66 -3.48 10.21
C LYS A 382 -26.05 -3.98 9.83
N GLU A 383 -26.94 -3.09 9.36
CA GLU A 383 -28.30 -3.43 8.96
C GLU A 383 -28.32 -4.34 7.72
N ILE A 384 -27.54 -4.03 6.67
CA ILE A 384 -27.51 -4.89 5.48
C ILE A 384 -26.94 -6.28 5.80
N HIS A 385 -25.91 -6.37 6.65
CA HIS A 385 -25.35 -7.66 7.06
C HIS A 385 -26.34 -8.45 7.92
N SER A 386 -26.99 -7.81 8.88
CA SER A 386 -28.06 -8.44 9.69
C SER A 386 -29.21 -8.98 8.81
N ARG A 387 -29.62 -8.20 7.80
CA ARG A 387 -30.63 -8.63 6.83
C ARG A 387 -30.16 -9.80 5.96
N CYS A 388 -28.88 -9.81 5.58
CA CYS A 388 -28.30 -10.91 4.80
C CYS A 388 -28.11 -12.19 5.61
N ASP A 389 -27.74 -12.07 6.89
CA ASP A 389 -27.64 -13.20 7.81
C ASP A 389 -29.02 -13.82 8.08
N SER A 390 -30.06 -12.99 8.17
CA SER A 390 -31.46 -13.42 8.34
C SER A 390 -32.09 -14.03 7.08
N ALA A 391 -31.53 -13.74 5.89
CA ALA A 391 -32.07 -14.17 4.60
C ALA A 391 -31.81 -15.66 4.29
N GLY A 392 -30.85 -16.30 4.98
CA GLY A 392 -30.47 -17.70 4.78
C GLY A 392 -29.83 -18.01 3.41
N PRO A 393 -29.19 -19.18 3.25
CA PRO A 393 -28.56 -19.54 1.98
C PRO A 393 -29.62 -19.72 0.88
N SER A 394 -29.42 -19.04 -0.26
CA SER A 394 -30.31 -19.15 -1.41
C SER A 394 -30.35 -20.61 -1.90
N ARG A 395 -31.52 -21.27 -1.75
CA ARG A 395 -31.76 -22.59 -2.36
C ARG A 395 -31.62 -22.40 -3.86
N LYS A 396 -30.52 -22.87 -4.43
CA LYS A 396 -30.34 -23.01 -5.88
C LYS A 396 -31.61 -23.62 -6.44
N ARG A 397 -32.35 -22.86 -7.24
CA ARG A 397 -33.48 -23.34 -8.02
C ARG A 397 -32.92 -24.41 -8.96
N SER A 398 -33.05 -25.68 -8.58
CA SER A 398 -32.69 -26.82 -9.40
C SER A 398 -33.43 -26.67 -10.71
N LYS A 399 -32.68 -26.60 -11.82
CA LYS A 399 -33.22 -26.81 -13.17
C LYS A 399 -34.12 -28.05 -13.12
N PRO A 400 -35.31 -28.04 -13.75
CA PRO A 400 -36.08 -29.26 -13.88
C PRO A 400 -35.21 -30.24 -14.67
N SER A 401 -34.81 -31.32 -14.02
CA SER A 401 -34.26 -32.49 -14.69
C SER A 401 -35.35 -33.00 -15.62
N ASN A 402 -35.07 -32.96 -16.94
CA ASN A 402 -35.88 -33.65 -17.93
C ASN A 402 -36.01 -35.10 -17.49
N LEU A 403 -37.24 -35.47 -17.17
CA LEU A 403 -37.67 -36.83 -16.95
C LEU A 403 -37.68 -37.50 -18.34
N HIS A 404 -36.58 -38.13 -18.75
CA HIS A 404 -36.64 -39.13 -19.80
C HIS A 404 -36.65 -40.51 -19.16
N SER A 405 -37.83 -41.10 -19.26
CA SER A 405 -38.17 -42.48 -19.00
C SER A 405 -37.15 -43.45 -19.61
N SER A 406 -36.76 -44.39 -18.78
CA SER A 406 -36.12 -45.66 -19.07
C SER A 406 -36.77 -46.46 -20.21
N THR A 407 -35.93 -46.97 -21.12
CA THR A 407 -36.12 -48.28 -21.76
C THR A 407 -34.75 -48.96 -21.94
N PRO A 408 -34.65 -50.31 -21.86
CA PRO A 408 -33.38 -51.02 -21.69
C PRO A 408 -32.80 -51.58 -22.99
N LEU A 409 -31.47 -51.81 -22.94
CA LEU A 409 -30.61 -52.73 -23.70
C LEU A 409 -30.96 -53.11 -25.16
N SER A 410 -30.02 -52.83 -26.06
CA SER A 410 -29.57 -53.86 -27.02
C SER A 410 -28.07 -53.71 -27.29
N THR A 411 -27.39 -54.85 -27.17
CA THR A 411 -26.00 -55.12 -27.53
C THR A 411 -25.74 -54.82 -29.00
N ASP A 412 -24.62 -54.17 -29.33
CA ASP A 412 -23.68 -54.83 -30.26
C ASP A 412 -22.28 -54.20 -30.33
N ARG A 413 -21.36 -55.12 -30.57
CA ARG A 413 -19.90 -55.04 -30.60
C ARG A 413 -19.46 -54.91 -32.06
N LEU A 414 -18.57 -53.97 -32.41
CA LEU A 414 -17.56 -54.06 -33.51
C LEU A 414 -16.73 -52.75 -33.54
N MET A 415 -15.48 -52.79 -33.09
CA MET A 415 -14.24 -53.01 -33.88
C MET A 415 -13.76 -51.80 -34.70
N HIS A 416 -12.53 -51.38 -34.37
CA HIS A 416 -11.44 -50.85 -35.22
C HIS A 416 -11.78 -49.83 -36.34
N LYS A 417 -11.06 -48.71 -36.50
CA LYS A 417 -9.63 -48.71 -36.87
C LYS A 417 -9.09 -47.26 -36.83
N ARG A 418 -7.98 -47.05 -36.10
CA ARG A 418 -7.02 -45.96 -36.37
C ARG A 418 -6.09 -46.41 -37.50
N ARG A 419 -5.82 -45.53 -38.47
CA ARG A 419 -4.56 -45.36 -39.25
C ARG A 419 -4.80 -44.22 -40.25
N SER A 420 -4.16 -43.06 -40.09
CA SER A 420 -2.78 -42.73 -40.49
C SER A 420 -2.65 -42.37 -41.99
N ILE A 421 -2.47 -41.07 -42.22
CA ILE A 421 -1.42 -40.42 -43.03
C ILE A 421 -1.15 -40.97 -44.45
N ARG A 422 -1.40 -40.12 -45.46
CA ARG A 422 -0.51 -39.83 -46.61
C ARG A 422 -1.03 -38.55 -47.30
N LYS A 423 -0.30 -37.44 -47.26
CA LYS A 423 0.61 -36.98 -48.33
C LYS A 423 0.03 -37.18 -49.74
N ARG A 424 -0.49 -36.09 -50.32
CA ARG A 424 0.05 -35.47 -51.54
C ARG A 424 -0.12 -33.97 -51.43
#